data_AF-A0A941LEV2-F1
#
_entry.id   AF-A0A941LEV2-F1
#
_cell.length_a   1.000
_cell.length_b   1.000
_cell.length_c   1.000
_cell.angle_alpha   90.00
_cell.angle_beta   90.00
_cell.angle_gamma   90.00
#
_symmetry.space_group_name_H-M   'P 1'
#
loop_
_entity.id
_entity.type
_entity.pdbx_description
1 polymer ?
#
loop_
_entity_poly.entity_id
_entity_poly.type
_entity_poly.pdbx_seq_one_letter_code
_entity_poly.pdbx_strand_id
1 'polypeptide(L)'
;MILFATGLQVGCQSLPPVTEGYPHQQGLRGQSKQSVLACAGAPLQEREEGAVTTLRYYKEAPLLEESMVASKGSRPTVHHGCWATVILQDQRVNQVRYRFVPSSVDASNDCEEIFANCPE
;
A
#
# COMPACT_ATOMS: atom_id res chain seq x y z
N MET A 1 36.85 29.37 24.14
CA MET A 1 36.49 27.93 24.08
C MET A 1 34.98 27.88 23.85
N ILE A 2 34.53 27.67 22.61
CA ILE A 2 33.09 27.63 22.29
C ILE A 2 32.75 26.15 22.07
N LEU A 3 32.03 25.58 23.04
CA LEU A 3 31.46 24.23 22.97
C LEU A 3 30.22 24.28 22.09
N PHE A 4 30.34 23.82 20.84
CA PHE A 4 29.18 23.49 20.02
C PHE A 4 28.63 22.14 20.50
N ALA A 5 27.53 22.17 21.25
CA ALA A 5 26.75 20.99 21.56
C ALA A 5 26.03 20.54 20.29
N THR A 6 26.52 19.50 19.63
CA THR A 6 25.83 18.80 18.56
C THR A 6 24.72 17.94 19.16
N GLY A 7 23.49 18.44 19.12
CA GLY A 7 22.30 17.65 19.42
C GLY A 7 22.08 16.61 18.32
N LEU A 8 22.27 15.34 18.64
CA LEU A 8 21.95 14.22 17.74
C LEU A 8 20.42 14.02 17.76
N GLN A 9 19.71 14.57 16.78
CA GLN A 9 18.29 14.27 16.58
C GLN A 9 18.16 12.88 15.94
N VAL A 10 17.98 11.86 16.77
CA VAL A 10 17.60 10.51 16.31
C VAL A 10 16.10 10.54 16.03
N GLY A 11 15.73 10.82 14.78
CA GLY A 11 14.35 10.66 14.32
C GLY A 11 13.96 9.19 14.29
N CYS A 12 12.91 8.80 15.01
CA CYS A 12 12.29 7.48 14.87
C CYS A 12 11.65 7.39 13.47
N GLN A 13 12.34 6.76 12.52
CA GLN A 13 11.69 6.25 11.31
C GLN A 13 11.16 4.86 11.64
N SER A 14 9.89 4.76 12.05
CA SER A 14 9.21 3.47 12.08
C SER A 14 9.01 3.03 10.63
N LEU A 15 9.77 2.03 10.19
CA LEU A 15 9.48 1.37 8.92
C LEU A 15 8.05 0.82 9.04
N PRO A 16 7.15 1.11 8.09
CA PRO A 16 5.82 0.52 8.11
C PRO A 16 5.96 -1.01 8.12
N PRO A 17 5.05 -1.73 8.81
CA PRO A 17 5.10 -3.17 8.87
C PRO A 17 5.12 -3.75 7.46
N VAL A 18 6.03 -4.69 7.21
CA VAL A 18 6.09 -5.38 5.92
C VAL A 18 4.90 -6.32 5.87
N THR A 19 3.91 -5.96 5.09
CA THR A 19 2.77 -6.80 4.73
C THR A 19 3.25 -7.76 3.63
N GLU A 20 3.47 -9.03 3.94
CA GLU A 20 3.78 -10.08 2.96
C GLU A 20 2.75 -11.19 3.07
N GLY A 21 2.59 -11.98 2.01
CA GLY A 21 1.78 -13.20 2.07
C GLY A 21 0.44 -13.14 1.33
N TYR A 22 0.03 -11.97 0.83
CA TYR A 22 -1.28 -11.82 0.20
C TYR A 22 -1.31 -12.36 -1.24
N PRO A 23 -2.42 -12.99 -1.69
CA PRO A 23 -2.51 -13.62 -3.01
C PRO A 23 -2.10 -12.70 -4.16
N HIS A 24 -2.76 -11.56 -4.36
CA HIS A 24 -2.44 -10.66 -5.47
C HIS A 24 -1.05 -10.04 -5.32
N GLN A 25 -0.59 -9.79 -4.09
CA GLN A 25 0.78 -9.34 -3.83
C GLN A 25 1.84 -10.32 -4.36
N GLN A 26 1.56 -11.63 -4.29
CA GLN A 26 2.43 -12.68 -4.81
C GLN A 26 2.22 -12.89 -6.31
N GLY A 27 0.98 -13.02 -6.78
CA GLY A 27 0.62 -13.29 -8.18
C GLY A 27 1.09 -12.23 -9.17
N LEU A 28 1.26 -10.99 -8.70
CA LEU A 28 1.79 -9.91 -9.53
C LEU A 28 3.30 -10.00 -9.78
N ARG A 29 4.07 -10.77 -9.00
CA ARG A 29 5.54 -10.84 -9.19
C ARG A 29 5.87 -11.36 -10.60
N GLY A 30 6.77 -10.67 -11.29
CA GLY A 30 7.21 -10.99 -12.66
C GLY A 30 6.27 -10.52 -13.77
N GLN A 31 5.05 -10.07 -13.46
CA GLN A 31 4.11 -9.50 -14.44
C GLN A 31 4.72 -8.26 -15.11
N SER A 32 4.35 -8.00 -16.36
CA SER A 32 4.80 -6.78 -17.06
C SER A 32 4.05 -5.55 -16.56
N LYS A 33 4.64 -4.36 -16.71
CA LYS A 33 3.96 -3.08 -16.48
C LYS A 33 2.59 -3.03 -17.17
N GLN A 34 2.55 -3.44 -18.44
CA GLN A 34 1.31 -3.43 -19.22
C GLN A 34 0.26 -4.40 -18.68
N SER A 35 0.65 -5.58 -18.20
CA SER A 35 -0.26 -6.54 -17.55
C SER A 35 -0.89 -5.93 -16.29
N VAL A 36 -0.06 -5.31 -15.44
CA VAL A 36 -0.52 -4.62 -14.23
C VAL A 36 -1.50 -3.49 -14.58
N LEU A 37 -1.16 -2.63 -15.53
CA LEU A 37 -2.02 -1.53 -15.95
C LEU A 37 -3.34 -2.02 -16.58
N ALA A 38 -3.32 -3.16 -17.26
CA ALA A 38 -4.51 -3.74 -17.87
C ALA A 38 -5.50 -4.30 -16.82
N CYS A 39 -5.00 -4.91 -15.74
CA CYS A 39 -5.87 -5.49 -14.71
C CYS A 39 -6.23 -4.51 -13.58
N ALA A 40 -5.27 -3.70 -13.12
CA ALA A 40 -5.45 -2.77 -12.00
C ALA A 40 -5.91 -1.36 -12.43
N GLY A 41 -5.85 -1.06 -13.73
CA GLY A 41 -6.12 0.28 -14.27
C GLY A 41 -4.95 1.26 -14.09
N ALA A 42 -5.24 2.55 -14.23
CA ALA A 42 -4.22 3.60 -14.15
C ALA A 42 -3.84 3.90 -12.68
N PRO A 43 -2.53 4.00 -12.35
CA PRO A 43 -2.09 4.37 -11.01
C PRO A 43 -2.35 5.84 -10.73
N LEU A 44 -2.46 6.19 -9.44
CA LEU A 44 -2.50 7.59 -8.99
C LEU A 44 -1.17 8.29 -9.21
N GLN A 45 -0.06 7.55 -9.15
CA GLN A 45 1.26 8.07 -9.43
C GLN A 45 2.12 7.01 -10.11
N GLU A 46 2.83 7.44 -11.15
CA GLU A 46 3.88 6.70 -11.81
C GLU A 46 5.19 7.52 -11.73
N ARG A 47 6.30 6.85 -11.40
CA ARG A 47 7.65 7.43 -11.45
C ARG A 47 8.60 6.45 -12.11
N GLU A 48 9.46 6.96 -12.97
CA GLU A 48 10.52 6.20 -13.62
C GLU A 48 11.88 6.77 -13.22
N GLU A 49 12.75 5.90 -12.70
CA GLU A 49 14.09 6.22 -12.23
C GLU A 49 15.06 5.17 -12.80
N GLY A 50 15.59 5.45 -13.99
CA GLY A 50 16.44 4.51 -14.72
C GLY A 50 15.66 3.26 -15.12
N ALA A 51 16.13 2.09 -14.66
CA ALA A 51 15.49 0.80 -14.91
C ALA A 51 14.34 0.48 -13.94
N VAL A 52 14.12 1.33 -12.92
CA VAL A 52 13.08 1.15 -11.91
C VAL A 52 11.86 1.99 -12.28
N THR A 53 10.69 1.38 -12.29
CA THR A 53 9.41 2.08 -12.37
C THR A 53 8.61 1.82 -11.10
N THR A 54 8.03 2.86 -10.51
CA THR A 54 7.15 2.74 -9.34
C THR A 54 5.74 3.18 -9.71
N LEU A 55 4.76 2.30 -9.52
CA LEU A 55 3.33 2.61 -9.65
C LEU A 55 2.71 2.65 -8.24
N ARG A 56 1.91 3.68 -7.94
CA ARG A 56 1.23 3.82 -6.65
C ARG A 56 -0.28 3.90 -6.85
N TYR A 57 -0.98 3.03 -6.14
CA TYR A 57 -2.42 2.95 -6.08
C TYR A 57 -2.89 3.25 -4.66
N TYR A 58 -4.10 3.74 -4.53
CA TYR A 58 -4.76 3.95 -3.24
C TYR A 58 -6.21 3.53 -3.32
N LYS A 59 -6.67 2.83 -2.28
CA LYS A 59 -8.07 2.49 -2.08
C LYS A 59 -8.45 2.96 -0.68
N GLU A 60 -9.48 3.77 -0.61
CA GLU A 60 -10.12 4.14 0.65
C GLU A 60 -11.21 3.11 0.96
N ALA A 61 -11.30 2.68 2.21
CA ALA A 61 -12.39 1.81 2.64
C ALA A 61 -13.73 2.56 2.49
N PRO A 62 -14.81 1.86 2.10
CA PRO A 62 -16.13 2.47 2.00
C PRO A 62 -16.53 3.14 3.33
N LEU A 63 -17.09 4.36 3.25
CA LEU A 63 -17.63 5.07 4.43
C LEU A 63 -18.71 4.25 5.16
N LEU A 64 -19.30 3.31 4.42
CA LEU A 64 -20.37 2.44 4.84
C LEU A 64 -19.90 0.99 5.00
N GLU A 65 -18.79 0.75 5.70
CA GLU A 65 -18.67 -0.50 6.48
C GLU A 65 -19.66 -0.48 7.66
N GLU A 66 -20.93 -0.27 7.29
CA GLU A 66 -22.11 -0.13 8.10
C GLU A 66 -22.28 -1.42 8.90
N SER A 67 -22.08 -1.29 10.21
CA SER A 67 -23.13 -1.64 11.16
C SER A 67 -23.99 -2.83 10.73
N MET A 68 -23.44 -4.05 10.81
CA MET A 68 -24.31 -5.21 10.91
C MET A 68 -25.19 -5.01 12.16
N VAL A 69 -26.47 -4.84 11.88
CA VAL A 69 -27.58 -4.70 12.80
C VAL A 69 -27.55 -5.84 13.82
N ALA A 70 -27.06 -5.58 15.04
CA ALA A 70 -27.47 -6.21 16.33
C ALA A 70 -26.40 -6.03 17.43
N SER A 71 -25.91 -4.83 17.69
CA SER A 71 -25.33 -4.56 19.01
C SER A 71 -25.49 -3.08 19.37
N LYS A 72 -25.92 -2.84 20.60
CA LYS A 72 -26.30 -1.54 21.18
C LYS A 72 -25.06 -0.67 21.47
N GLY A 73 -24.17 -0.52 20.49
CA GLY A 73 -22.92 0.23 20.62
C GLY A 73 -22.39 0.64 19.25
N SER A 74 -22.70 1.86 18.83
CA SER A 74 -22.08 2.50 17.67
C SER A 74 -20.63 2.84 18.00
N ARG A 75 -19.68 1.95 17.69
CA ARG A 75 -18.28 2.35 17.62
C ARG A 75 -18.08 2.99 16.25
N PRO A 76 -17.62 4.25 16.16
CA PRO A 76 -17.24 4.82 14.87
C PRO A 76 -16.15 3.94 14.26
N THR A 77 -16.42 3.39 13.07
CA THR A 77 -15.41 2.70 12.27
C THR A 77 -14.32 3.71 11.95
N VAL A 78 -13.07 3.37 12.23
CA VAL A 78 -11.93 4.24 11.91
C VAL A 78 -11.84 4.32 10.40
N HIS A 79 -11.91 5.53 9.83
CA HIS A 79 -11.67 5.72 8.40
C HIS A 79 -10.27 5.22 8.06
N HIS A 80 -10.19 4.29 7.11
CA HIS A 80 -8.95 3.63 6.76
C HIS A 80 -8.90 3.35 5.25
N GLY A 81 -7.70 3.08 4.77
CA GLY A 81 -7.45 2.69 3.40
C GLY A 81 -6.07 2.08 3.25
N CYS A 82 -5.72 1.78 2.00
CA CYS A 82 -4.46 1.16 1.66
C CYS A 82 -3.75 1.83 0.50
N TRP A 83 -2.45 2.06 0.67
CA TRP A 83 -1.53 2.30 -0.44
C TRP A 83 -0.91 0.99 -0.91
N ALA A 84 -1.00 0.71 -2.21
CA ALA A 84 -0.22 -0.33 -2.86
C ALA A 84 0.86 0.29 -3.76
N THR A 85 2.11 -0.07 -3.52
CA THR A 85 3.26 0.37 -4.32
C THR A 85 3.83 -0.81 -5.09
N VAL A 86 3.70 -0.78 -6.41
CA VAL A 86 4.27 -1.76 -7.33
C VAL A 86 5.62 -1.23 -7.81
N ILE A 87 6.68 -1.97 -7.49
CA ILE A 87 8.05 -1.68 -7.90
C ILE A 87 8.40 -2.61 -9.04
N LEU A 88 8.69 -2.03 -10.20
CA LEU A 88 9.12 -2.75 -11.38
C LEU A 88 10.61 -2.52 -11.61
N GLN A 89 11.28 -3.56 -12.06
CA GLN A 89 12.66 -3.54 -12.53
C GLN A 89 12.64 -4.07 -13.97
N ASP A 90 13.20 -3.32 -14.92
CA ASP A 90 13.23 -3.69 -16.34
C ASP A 90 11.83 -4.04 -16.88
N GLN A 91 10.85 -3.19 -16.55
CA GLN A 91 9.43 -3.31 -16.93
C GLN A 91 8.68 -4.54 -16.37
N ARG A 92 9.25 -5.25 -15.40
CA ARG A 92 8.61 -6.38 -14.71
C ARG A 92 8.49 -6.13 -13.22
N VAL A 93 7.38 -6.55 -12.62
CA VAL A 93 7.14 -6.42 -11.19
C VAL A 93 8.22 -7.21 -10.43
N ASN A 94 9.00 -6.49 -9.65
CA ASN A 94 9.97 -7.04 -8.71
C ASN A 94 9.32 -7.23 -7.33
N GLN A 95 8.56 -6.23 -6.88
CA GLN A 95 7.95 -6.24 -5.55
C GLN A 95 6.63 -5.47 -5.54
N VAL A 96 5.68 -5.92 -4.72
CA VAL A 96 4.48 -5.16 -4.34
C VAL A 96 4.54 -4.92 -2.83
N ARG A 97 4.32 -3.69 -2.39
CA ARG A 97 4.33 -3.28 -0.98
C ARG A 97 3.01 -2.65 -0.60
N TYR A 98 2.36 -3.16 0.45
CA TYR A 98 1.19 -2.52 1.02
C TYR A 98 1.56 -1.65 2.21
N ARG A 99 0.75 -0.62 2.40
CA ARG A 99 0.86 0.28 3.55
C ARG A 99 -0.54 0.74 3.92
N PHE A 100 -1.00 0.24 5.06
CA PHE A 100 -2.28 0.61 5.64
C PHE A 100 -2.23 2.04 6.19
N VAL A 101 -3.37 2.72 6.10
CA VAL A 101 -3.56 4.08 6.61
C VAL A 101 -4.88 4.11 7.37
N PRO A 102 -4.88 4.33 8.70
CA PRO A 102 -3.70 4.37 9.57
C PRO A 102 -3.03 3.00 9.65
N SER A 103 -1.72 2.96 9.96
CA SER A 103 -0.94 1.72 10.02
C SER A 103 -1.38 0.74 11.13
N SER A 104 -2.23 1.19 12.05
CA SER A 104 -2.77 0.39 13.15
C SER A 104 -4.03 -0.40 12.78
N VAL A 105 -4.60 -0.15 11.60
CA VAL A 105 -5.79 -0.84 11.09
C VAL A 105 -5.35 -1.79 9.98
N ASP A 106 -5.85 -3.03 10.01
CA ASP A 106 -5.64 -3.97 8.92
C ASP A 106 -6.55 -3.57 7.75
N ALA A 107 -5.93 -3.01 6.71
CA ALA A 107 -6.58 -2.61 5.46
C ALA A 107 -6.15 -3.52 4.30
N SER A 108 -5.75 -4.77 4.59
CA SER A 108 -5.26 -5.72 3.59
C SER A 108 -6.30 -6.00 2.50
N ASN A 109 -7.57 -6.14 2.86
CA ASN A 109 -8.67 -6.31 1.91
C ASN A 109 -8.72 -5.16 0.91
N ASP A 110 -8.56 -3.91 1.37
CA ASP A 110 -8.55 -2.74 0.48
C ASP A 110 -7.35 -2.76 -0.47
N CYS A 111 -6.20 -3.27 -0.03
CA CYS A 111 -5.03 -3.44 -0.89
C CYS A 111 -5.26 -4.48 -1.97
N GLU A 112 -5.83 -5.64 -1.59
CA GLU A 112 -6.12 -6.73 -2.50
C GLU A 112 -7.21 -6.34 -3.51
N GLU A 113 -8.20 -5.54 -3.09
CA GLU A 113 -9.27 -5.08 -3.98
C GLU A 113 -8.75 -4.19 -5.14
N ILE A 114 -7.63 -3.48 -4.95
CA ILE A 114 -6.95 -2.75 -6.05
C ILE A 114 -6.62 -3.69 -7.20
N PHE A 115 -6.31 -4.95 -6.89
CA PHE A 115 -5.83 -5.95 -7.83
C PHE A 115 -6.82 -7.10 -8.05
N ALA A 116 -8.10 -6.93 -7.70
CA ALA A 116 -9.12 -7.98 -7.79
C ALA A 116 -9.29 -8.60 -9.20
N ASN A 117 -8.88 -7.89 -10.25
CA ASN A 117 -8.92 -8.37 -11.64
C ASN A 117 -7.57 -8.91 -12.14
N CYS A 118 -6.55 -8.91 -11.28
CA CYS A 118 -5.21 -9.39 -11.57
C CYS A 118 -5.06 -10.87 -11.14
N PRO A 119 -4.03 -11.58 -11.63
CA PRO A 119 -3.74 -12.92 -11.15
C PRO A 119 -3.37 -12.94 -9.66
N GLU A 120 -3.73 -14.04 -8.99
CA GLU A 120 -3.29 -14.44 -7.65
C GLU A 120 -2.09 -15.41 -7.73
#